data_AF-A0AAD9QJD6-F1
#
_entry.id   AF-A0AAD9QJD6-F1
#
_cell.length_a   1.000
_cell.length_b   1.000
_cell.length_c   1.000
_cell.angle_alpha   90.00
_cell.angle_beta   90.00
_cell.angle_gamma   90.00
#
_symmetry.space_group_name_H-M   'P 1'
#
loop_
_entity.id
_entity.type
_entity.pdbx_description
1 polymer ?
#
loop_
_entity_poly.entity_id
_entity_poly.type
_entity_poly.pdbx_seq_one_letter_code
_entity_poly.pdbx_strand_id
1 'polypeptide(L)'
;MKRFNLHTGQLKTFGTDGERALSNAFREEFPEADHHRCFIHLRKNIKMKMSSLGILGRDQNEFLCDIFGKSVAATSYHGIVDSDDADDFYAKLCSLEKVWNDRERDFTNQEPAFYDWSVGKVSDTIITCMLKPLCQKAGLGDSLYSINDNEGENHLLKIRLSISVSVW
;
A
#
# COMPACT_ATOMS: atom_id res chain seq x y z
N MET A 1 -26.25 3.25 -23.13
CA MET A 1 -26.13 4.02 -21.87
C MET A 1 -26.39 3.06 -20.72
N LYS A 2 -25.35 2.63 -19.98
CA LYS A 2 -25.55 1.77 -18.81
C LYS A 2 -26.20 2.65 -17.73
N ARG A 3 -27.43 2.35 -17.35
CA ARG A 3 -28.10 3.04 -16.24
C ARG A 3 -27.52 2.45 -14.95
N PHE A 4 -26.57 3.15 -14.35
CA PHE A 4 -26.18 2.87 -12.97
C PHE A 4 -27.38 3.09 -12.05
N ASN A 5 -27.45 2.33 -10.97
CA ASN A 5 -28.45 2.53 -9.93
C ASN A 5 -28.31 3.98 -9.42
N LEU A 6 -29.41 4.74 -9.32
CA LEU A 6 -29.39 6.14 -8.86
C LEU A 6 -28.71 6.29 -7.48
N HIS A 7 -28.71 5.24 -6.66
CA HIS A 7 -28.03 5.21 -5.37
C HIS A 7 -26.50 5.03 -5.46
N THR A 8 -25.97 4.58 -6.60
CA THR A 8 -24.51 4.44 -6.84
C THR A 8 -23.87 5.70 -7.41
N GLY A 9 -24.64 6.67 -7.89
CA GLY A 9 -24.12 7.96 -8.37
C GLY A 9 -23.51 8.87 -7.29
N GLN A 10 -23.47 8.40 -6.02
CA GLN A 10 -22.91 9.09 -4.86
C GLN A 10 -21.73 8.32 -4.23
N LEU A 11 -21.09 7.41 -4.98
CA LEU A 11 -19.90 6.72 -4.49
C LEU A 11 -18.82 7.75 -4.13
N LYS A 12 -18.48 7.85 -2.84
CA LYS A 12 -17.50 8.82 -2.35
C LYS A 12 -16.08 8.28 -2.36
N THR A 13 -15.93 6.99 -2.10
CA THR A 13 -14.63 6.32 -2.03
C THR A 13 -14.77 4.88 -2.51
N PHE A 14 -13.68 4.32 -3.04
CA PHE A 14 -13.58 2.90 -3.36
C PHE A 14 -12.18 2.39 -3.05
N GLY A 15 -12.08 1.11 -2.73
CA GLY A 15 -10.81 0.47 -2.40
C GLY A 15 -10.48 -0.68 -3.34
N THR A 16 -9.20 -0.89 -3.61
CA THR A 16 -8.72 -2.03 -4.42
C THR A 16 -7.42 -2.62 -3.87
N ASP A 17 -7.09 -3.82 -4.36
CA ASP A 17 -5.76 -4.42 -4.20
C ASP A 17 -4.79 -3.89 -5.26
N GLY A 18 -5.13 -2.75 -5.86
CA GLY A 18 -4.45 -2.00 -6.91
C GLY A 18 -4.15 -2.79 -8.17
N GLU A 19 -5.10 -3.61 -8.56
CA GLU A 19 -5.28 -4.03 -9.94
C GLU A 19 -5.58 -2.80 -10.80
N ARG A 20 -4.62 -2.43 -11.66
CA ARG A 20 -4.71 -1.23 -12.49
C ARG A 20 -5.95 -1.19 -13.37
N ALA A 21 -6.38 -2.33 -13.91
CA ALA A 21 -7.58 -2.41 -14.74
C ALA A 21 -8.84 -2.05 -13.95
N LEU A 22 -8.96 -2.57 -12.72
CA LEU A 22 -10.09 -2.30 -11.84
C LEU A 22 -10.09 -0.83 -11.39
N SER A 23 -8.93 -0.34 -10.94
CA SER A 23 -8.78 1.04 -10.50
C SER A 23 -9.06 2.04 -11.63
N ASN A 24 -8.68 1.74 -12.87
CA ASN A 24 -8.98 2.60 -14.01
C ASN A 24 -10.48 2.61 -14.34
N ALA A 25 -11.13 1.44 -14.35
CA ALA A 25 -12.57 1.35 -14.59
C ALA A 25 -13.38 2.14 -13.55
N PHE A 26 -13.04 2.03 -12.25
CA PHE A 26 -13.71 2.80 -11.22
C PHE A 26 -13.48 4.31 -11.35
N ARG A 27 -12.26 4.75 -11.71
CA ARG A 27 -11.99 6.18 -11.94
C ARG A 27 -12.76 6.74 -13.14
N GLU A 28 -12.95 5.95 -14.19
CA GLU A 28 -13.71 6.36 -15.37
C GLU A 28 -15.21 6.50 -15.05
N GLU A 29 -15.76 5.54 -14.31
CA GLU A 29 -17.20 5.51 -13.97
C GLU A 29 -17.56 6.42 -12.77
N PHE A 30 -16.60 6.66 -11.85
CA PHE A 30 -16.79 7.46 -10.63
C PHE A 30 -15.60 8.43 -10.43
N PRO A 31 -15.48 9.48 -11.26
CA PRO A 31 -14.31 10.38 -11.25
C PRO A 31 -14.17 11.19 -9.96
N GLU A 32 -15.26 11.41 -9.23
CA GLU A 32 -15.28 12.15 -7.96
C GLU A 32 -14.99 11.28 -6.73
N ALA A 33 -14.86 9.95 -6.91
CA ALA A 33 -14.63 9.03 -5.80
C ALA A 33 -13.14 8.89 -5.51
N ASP A 34 -12.75 9.00 -4.22
CA ASP A 34 -11.36 8.80 -3.82
C ASP A 34 -11.00 7.30 -3.86
N HIS A 35 -9.84 6.99 -4.43
CA HIS A 35 -9.31 5.64 -4.49
C HIS A 35 -8.43 5.34 -3.27
N HIS A 36 -8.68 4.21 -2.61
CA HIS A 36 -7.83 3.70 -1.54
C HIS A 36 -7.15 2.40 -1.94
N ARG A 37 -5.84 2.34 -1.74
CA ARG A 37 -5.07 1.13 -1.96
C ARG A 37 -5.01 0.31 -0.66
N CYS A 38 -5.30 -0.99 -0.74
CA CYS A 38 -5.13 -1.88 0.41
C CYS A 38 -3.67 -1.91 0.88
N PHE A 39 -3.43 -1.50 2.14
CA PHE A 39 -2.08 -1.41 2.69
C PHE A 39 -1.42 -2.78 2.85
N ILE A 40 -2.19 -3.84 3.14
CA ILE A 40 -1.70 -5.21 3.29
C ILE A 40 -1.04 -5.64 1.97
N HIS A 41 -1.73 -5.41 0.86
CA HIS A 41 -1.22 -5.72 -0.47
C HIS A 41 -0.04 -4.83 -0.87
N LEU A 42 -0.05 -3.53 -0.56
CA LEU A 42 1.13 -2.69 -0.81
C LEU A 42 2.34 -3.19 -0.01
N ARG A 43 2.17 -3.48 1.28
CA ARG A 43 3.22 -4.03 2.16
C ARG A 43 3.78 -5.34 1.60
N LYS A 44 2.91 -6.23 1.09
CA LYS A 44 3.33 -7.46 0.41
C LYS A 44 4.15 -7.18 -0.84
N ASN A 45 3.73 -6.24 -1.69
CA ASN A 45 4.47 -5.87 -2.90
C ASN A 45 5.85 -5.31 -2.58
N ILE A 46 5.95 -4.45 -1.57
CA ILE A 46 7.23 -3.89 -1.10
C ILE A 46 8.13 -5.02 -0.59
N LYS A 47 7.61 -5.96 0.22
CA LYS A 47 8.36 -7.15 0.65
C LYS A 47 8.86 -8.00 -0.52
N MET A 48 8.01 -8.27 -1.51
CA MET A 48 8.42 -9.03 -2.70
C MET A 48 9.53 -8.32 -3.48
N LYS A 49 9.45 -7.00 -3.61
CA LYS A 49 10.51 -6.22 -4.24
C LYS A 49 11.81 -6.30 -3.45
N MET A 50 11.78 -6.08 -2.14
CA MET A 50 12.96 -6.23 -1.27
C MET A 50 13.58 -7.62 -1.40
N SER A 51 12.77 -8.68 -1.39
CA SER A 51 13.26 -10.04 -1.61
C SER A 51 13.92 -10.23 -2.98
N SER A 52 13.38 -9.62 -4.03
CA SER A 52 14.00 -9.67 -5.37
C SER A 52 15.34 -8.94 -5.46
N LEU A 53 15.61 -8.03 -4.53
CA LEU A 53 16.88 -7.30 -4.39
C LEU A 53 17.83 -7.98 -3.40
N GLY A 54 17.44 -9.09 -2.77
CA GLY A 54 18.26 -9.78 -1.78
C GLY A 54 18.10 -9.29 -0.34
N ILE A 55 17.20 -8.33 -0.07
CA ILE A 55 16.85 -7.90 1.29
C ILE A 55 15.81 -8.89 1.85
N LEU A 56 16.20 -9.70 2.83
CA LEU A 56 15.41 -10.85 3.28
C LEU A 56 15.03 -10.81 4.77
N GLY A 57 13.94 -11.49 5.11
CA GLY A 57 13.60 -11.79 6.49
C GLY A 57 13.49 -10.56 7.39
N ARG A 58 14.35 -10.49 8.40
CA ARG A 58 14.32 -9.44 9.45
C ARG A 58 14.77 -8.09 8.93
N ASP A 59 15.65 -8.07 7.94
CA ASP A 59 16.24 -6.86 7.35
C ASP A 59 15.19 -6.00 6.66
N GLN A 60 14.17 -6.64 6.09
CA GLN A 60 13.00 -5.98 5.52
C GLN A 60 12.24 -5.12 6.53
N ASN A 61 12.29 -5.47 7.81
CA ASN A 61 11.48 -4.80 8.83
C ASN A 61 11.93 -3.35 9.04
N GLU A 62 13.21 -3.04 8.86
CA GLU A 62 13.70 -1.68 9.04
C GLU A 62 13.08 -0.72 8.01
N PHE A 63 13.09 -1.10 6.73
CA PHE A 63 12.43 -0.35 5.66
C PHE A 63 10.92 -0.24 5.89
N LEU A 64 10.28 -1.33 6.32
CA LEU A 64 8.84 -1.32 6.58
C LEU A 64 8.46 -0.43 7.76
N CYS A 65 9.30 -0.33 8.79
CA CYS A 65 9.08 0.60 9.90
C CYS A 65 9.21 2.05 9.43
N ASP A 66 10.17 2.35 8.55
CA ASP A 66 10.31 3.70 7.99
C ASP A 66 9.09 4.06 7.14
N ILE A 67 8.55 3.10 6.38
CA ILE A 67 7.41 3.34 5.48
C ILE A 67 6.09 3.46 6.24
N PHE A 68 5.77 2.47 7.08
CA PHE A 68 4.45 2.30 7.70
C PHE A 68 4.40 2.68 9.18
N GLY A 69 5.54 3.09 9.75
CA GLY A 69 5.66 3.31 11.17
C GLY A 69 5.80 2.01 11.96
N LYS A 70 5.88 2.15 13.28
CA LYS A 70 5.95 1.03 14.22
C LYS A 70 5.33 1.40 15.56
N SER A 71 4.79 0.41 16.24
CA SER A 71 4.35 0.55 17.62
C SER A 71 5.30 -0.21 18.55
N VAL A 72 5.81 0.47 19.57
CA VAL A 72 6.66 -0.11 20.61
C VAL A 72 6.03 0.17 21.96
N ALA A 73 5.54 -0.87 22.63
CA ALA A 73 4.74 -0.76 23.85
C ALA A 73 3.56 0.22 23.66
N ALA A 74 3.48 1.28 24.47
CA ALA A 74 2.43 2.29 24.39
C ALA A 74 2.75 3.46 23.45
N THR A 75 3.89 3.44 22.74
CA THR A 75 4.33 4.52 21.85
C THR A 75 4.20 4.13 20.38
N SER A 76 3.48 4.94 19.61
CA SER A 76 3.40 4.84 18.15
C SER A 76 4.42 5.77 17.51
N TYR A 77 5.15 5.27 16.51
CA TYR A 77 6.09 6.03 15.70
C TYR A 77 5.54 6.08 14.28
N HIS A 78 5.33 7.28 13.77
CA HIS A 78 4.81 7.50 12.42
C HIS A 78 5.83 7.13 11.35
N GLY A 79 5.36 6.52 10.27
CA GLY A 79 6.12 6.31 9.05
C GLY A 79 5.91 7.45 8.04
N ILE A 80 6.55 7.35 6.88
CA ILE A 80 6.34 8.31 5.79
C ILE A 80 4.90 8.28 5.25
N VAL A 81 4.16 7.17 5.40
CA VAL A 81 2.75 7.08 4.98
C VAL A 81 1.83 8.02 5.79
N ASP A 82 2.24 8.38 7.01
CA ASP A 82 1.49 9.26 7.93
C ASP A 82 1.75 10.74 7.65
N SER A 83 2.36 11.07 6.51
CA SER A 83 2.61 12.44 6.06
C SER A 83 1.31 13.22 5.83
N ASP A 84 1.38 14.51 6.15
CA ASP A 84 0.24 15.41 6.07
C ASP A 84 -0.09 15.78 4.61
N ASP A 85 0.92 15.82 3.75
CA ASP A 85 0.77 16.08 2.32
C ASP A 85 1.92 15.47 1.51
N ALA A 86 1.91 15.71 0.19
CA ALA A 86 2.92 15.19 -0.72
C ALA A 86 4.32 15.81 -0.48
N ASP A 87 4.39 17.08 -0.08
CA ASP A 87 5.67 17.77 0.14
C ASP A 87 6.35 17.23 1.40
N ASP A 88 5.61 17.05 2.49
CA ASP A 88 6.09 16.39 3.70
C ASP A 88 6.50 14.93 3.44
N PHE A 89 5.71 14.20 2.62
CA PHE A 89 6.07 12.84 2.20
C PHE A 89 7.41 12.81 1.47
N TYR A 90 7.60 13.65 0.45
CA TYR A 90 8.85 13.67 -0.31
C TYR A 90 10.03 14.17 0.53
N ALA A 91 9.83 15.15 1.41
CA ALA A 91 10.88 15.60 2.32
C ALA A 91 11.39 14.46 3.21
N LYS A 92 10.47 13.68 3.80
CA LYS A 92 10.81 12.49 4.59
C LYS A 92 11.45 11.40 3.74
N LEU A 93 10.92 11.10 2.56
CA LEU A 93 11.49 10.11 1.65
C LEU A 93 12.93 10.48 1.23
N CYS A 94 13.18 11.72 0.81
CA CYS A 94 14.51 12.20 0.45
C CYS A 94 15.50 12.07 1.62
N SER A 95 15.06 12.31 2.86
CA SER A 95 15.90 12.12 4.05
C SER A 95 16.35 10.66 4.26
N LEU A 96 15.60 9.70 3.69
CA LEU A 96 15.87 8.27 3.78
C LEU A 96 16.76 7.75 2.65
N GLU A 97 17.07 8.53 1.62
CA GLU A 97 17.86 8.09 0.46
C GLU A 97 19.19 7.45 0.89
N LYS A 98 20.01 8.22 1.60
CA LYS A 98 21.31 7.73 2.08
C LYS A 98 21.13 6.56 3.05
N VAL A 99 20.15 6.63 3.96
CA VAL A 99 19.88 5.60 4.97
C VAL A 99 19.54 4.27 4.32
N TRP A 100 18.64 4.28 3.33
CA TRP A 100 18.20 3.08 2.64
C TRP A 100 19.27 2.52 1.71
N ASN A 101 20.01 3.39 1.03
CA ASN A 101 21.10 2.96 0.15
C ASN A 101 22.25 2.32 0.95
N ASP A 102 22.64 2.90 2.08
CA ASP A 102 23.67 2.31 2.95
C ASP A 102 23.19 0.96 3.52
N ARG A 103 21.95 0.92 4.03
CA ARG A 103 21.35 -0.29 4.60
C ARG A 103 21.23 -1.42 3.57
N GLU A 104 20.76 -1.14 2.35
CA GLU A 104 20.65 -2.13 1.28
C GLU A 104 22.04 -2.66 0.89
N ARG A 105 23.04 -1.79 0.80
CA ARG A 105 24.42 -2.17 0.50
C ARG A 105 24.99 -3.09 1.58
N ASP A 106 24.76 -2.76 2.85
CA ASP A 106 25.22 -3.58 3.98
C ASP A 106 24.58 -4.98 3.97
N PHE A 107 23.30 -5.09 3.61
CA PHE A 107 22.59 -6.38 3.59
C PHE A 107 22.90 -7.23 2.36
N THR A 108 23.11 -6.61 1.20
CA THR A 108 23.15 -7.31 -0.08
C THR A 108 24.55 -7.38 -0.70
N ASN A 109 25.47 -6.51 -0.25
CA ASN A 109 26.77 -6.25 -0.86
C ASN A 109 26.69 -5.94 -2.37
N GLN A 110 25.60 -5.30 -2.79
CA GLN A 110 25.31 -4.91 -4.18
C GLN A 110 25.06 -3.41 -4.29
N GLU A 111 24.96 -2.91 -5.53
CA GLU A 111 24.50 -1.53 -5.75
C GLU A 111 23.03 -1.38 -5.36
N PRO A 112 22.67 -0.40 -4.52
CA PRO A 112 21.31 -0.18 -4.07
C PRO A 112 20.36 0.15 -5.23
N ALA A 113 19.15 -0.40 -5.17
CA ALA A 113 18.09 -0.14 -6.15
C ALA A 113 16.71 0.03 -5.51
N PHE A 114 16.58 -0.16 -4.19
CA PHE A 114 15.30 -0.10 -3.50
C PHE A 114 14.76 1.33 -3.41
N TYR A 115 15.61 2.33 -3.14
CA TYR A 115 15.20 3.72 -3.05
C TYR A 115 14.60 4.23 -4.37
N ASP A 116 15.32 4.08 -5.48
CA ASP A 116 14.87 4.50 -6.81
C ASP A 116 13.55 3.84 -7.21
N TRP A 117 13.41 2.54 -6.93
CA TRP A 117 12.16 1.84 -7.17
C TRP A 117 11.03 2.39 -6.30
N SER A 118 11.32 2.73 -5.05
CA SER A 118 10.32 3.28 -4.12
C SER A 118 9.85 4.65 -4.59
N VAL A 119 10.76 5.53 -5.02
CA VAL A 119 10.43 6.84 -5.62
C VAL A 119 9.49 6.68 -6.81
N GLY A 120 9.74 5.71 -7.68
CA GLY A 120 8.94 5.54 -8.91
C GLY A 120 7.67 4.68 -8.79
N LYS A 121 7.48 3.90 -7.71
CA LYS A 121 6.33 2.98 -7.58
C LYS A 121 5.56 3.13 -6.29
N VAL A 122 6.26 3.29 -5.19
CA VAL A 122 5.64 3.38 -3.85
C VAL A 122 5.10 4.78 -3.63
N SER A 123 5.86 5.82 -3.98
CA SER A 123 5.46 7.22 -3.82
C SER A 123 4.14 7.53 -4.51
N ASP A 124 4.01 7.21 -5.81
CA ASP A 124 2.76 7.40 -6.56
C ASP A 124 1.57 6.75 -5.87
N THR A 125 1.76 5.53 -5.36
CA THR A 125 0.68 4.78 -4.70
C THR A 125 0.29 5.43 -3.37
N ILE A 126 1.27 5.83 -2.56
CA ILE A 126 1.00 6.44 -1.25
C ILE A 126 0.33 7.80 -1.42
N ILE A 127 0.91 8.67 -2.25
CA ILE A 127 0.43 10.03 -2.47
C ILE A 127 -1.00 10.03 -3.00
N THR A 128 -1.30 9.17 -3.97
CA THR A 128 -2.61 9.20 -4.64
C THR A 128 -3.70 8.43 -3.90
N CYS A 129 -3.35 7.50 -2.99
CA CYS A 129 -4.34 6.54 -2.47
C CYS A 129 -4.26 6.27 -0.95
N MET A 130 -3.27 6.80 -0.23
CA MET A 130 -3.02 6.35 1.16
C MET A 130 -2.61 7.44 2.14
N LEU A 131 -2.33 8.67 1.70
CA LEU A 131 -2.00 9.76 2.63
C LEU A 131 -3.12 9.99 3.65
N LYS A 132 -2.71 10.46 4.83
CA LYS A 132 -3.59 10.70 5.97
C LYS A 132 -4.83 11.54 5.62
N PRO A 133 -4.77 12.66 4.87
CA PRO A 133 -5.97 13.41 4.51
C PRO A 133 -6.98 12.61 3.69
N LEU A 134 -6.53 11.69 2.83
CA LEU A 134 -7.41 10.82 2.05
C LEU A 134 -8.14 9.86 2.98
N CYS A 135 -7.43 9.22 3.90
CA CYS A 135 -8.03 8.32 4.88
C CYS A 135 -9.05 9.04 5.77
N GLN A 136 -8.74 10.26 6.22
CA GLN A 136 -9.66 11.08 6.99
C GLN A 136 -10.91 11.47 6.21
N LYS A 137 -10.76 11.88 4.94
CA LYS A 137 -11.88 12.20 4.03
C LYS A 137 -12.79 10.98 3.79
N ALA A 138 -12.21 9.79 3.79
CA ALA A 138 -12.93 8.52 3.65
C ALA A 138 -13.63 8.03 4.93
N GLY A 139 -13.45 8.72 6.07
CA GLY A 139 -13.98 8.30 7.36
C GLY A 139 -13.18 7.18 8.04
N LEU A 140 -11.95 6.90 7.57
CA LEU A 140 -11.03 5.93 8.19
C LEU A 140 -10.21 6.53 9.33
N GLY A 141 -10.29 7.85 9.54
CA GLY A 141 -9.43 8.57 10.48
C GLY A 141 -7.96 8.46 10.05
N ASP A 142 -7.09 8.14 11.00
CA ASP A 142 -5.66 7.94 10.77
C ASP A 142 -5.32 6.48 10.40
N SER A 143 -6.34 5.63 10.19
CA SER A 143 -6.12 4.22 9.84
C SER A 143 -5.98 4.03 8.34
N LEU A 144 -5.03 3.18 7.94
CA LEU A 144 -4.88 2.76 6.55
C LEU A 144 -6.00 1.81 6.13
N TYR A 145 -6.48 1.98 4.90
CA TYR A 145 -7.46 1.09 4.31
C TYR A 145 -6.91 -0.35 4.19
N SER A 146 -7.68 -1.31 4.71
CA SER A 146 -7.46 -2.73 4.50
C SER A 146 -8.75 -3.46 4.25
N ILE A 147 -8.62 -4.63 3.64
CA ILE A 147 -9.73 -5.51 3.34
C ILE A 147 -9.65 -6.83 4.12
N ASN A 148 -9.06 -6.80 5.32
CA ASN A 148 -8.76 -8.01 6.11
C ASN A 148 -9.97 -8.96 6.25
N ASP A 149 -11.19 -8.41 6.36
CA ASP A 149 -12.42 -9.21 6.43
C ASP A 149 -12.70 -9.99 5.14
N ASN A 150 -12.51 -9.37 3.97
CA ASN A 150 -12.69 -10.07 2.70
C ASN A 150 -11.50 -11.02 2.39
N GLU A 151 -10.31 -10.74 2.91
CA GLU A 151 -9.14 -11.61 2.80
C GLU A 151 -9.31 -12.86 3.67
N GLY A 152 -9.91 -12.72 4.85
CA GLY A 152 -10.33 -13.82 5.71
C GLY A 152 -11.33 -14.74 5.03
N GLU A 153 -12.40 -14.17 4.46
CA GLU A 153 -13.39 -14.93 3.67
C GLU A 153 -12.74 -15.62 2.45
N ASN A 154 -11.88 -14.91 1.71
CA ASN A 154 -11.13 -15.47 0.59
C ASN A 154 -10.18 -16.60 1.02
N HIS A 155 -9.59 -16.51 2.21
CA HIS A 155 -8.74 -17.57 2.75
C HIS A 155 -9.56 -18.84 3.04
N LEU A 156 -10.74 -18.69 3.65
CA LEU A 156 -11.66 -19.81 3.88
C LEU A 156 -12.12 -20.45 2.56
N LEU A 157 -12.43 -19.64 1.55
CA LEU A 157 -12.77 -20.11 0.21
C LEU A 157 -11.60 -20.85 -0.47
N LYS A 158 -10.37 -20.34 -0.36
CA LYS A 158 -9.17 -21.00 -0.90
C LYS A 158 -8.87 -22.32 -0.20
N ILE A 159 -9.08 -22.42 1.11
CA ILE A 159 -8.98 -23.70 1.85
C ILE A 159 -10.05 -24.68 1.34
N ARG A 160 -11.28 -24.21 1.14
CA ARG A 160 -12.37 -25.04 0.66
C ARG A 160 -12.16 -25.53 -0.78
N LEU A 161 -11.56 -24.70 -1.63
CA LEU A 161 -11.23 -25.01 -3.02
C LEU A 161 -9.92 -25.80 -3.16
N SER A 162 -8.93 -25.65 -2.27
CA SER A 162 -7.74 -26.50 -2.28
C SER A 162 -8.03 -27.95 -1.91
N ILE A 163 -9.18 -28.20 -1.25
CA ILE A 163 -9.75 -29.53 -1.04
C ILE A 163 -10.50 -30.04 -2.29
N SER A 164 -10.94 -29.15 -3.19
CA SER A 164 -11.68 -29.47 -4.41
C SER A 164 -10.83 -29.18 -5.65
N VAL A 165 -9.88 -30.06 -5.96
CA VAL A 165 -9.05 -29.93 -7.15
C VAL A 165 -9.90 -30.09 -8.42
N SER A 166 -9.70 -29.16 -9.36
CA SER A 166 -10.20 -29.09 -10.75
C SER A 166 -11.65 -28.64 -10.96
N VAL A 167 -11.82 -27.35 -11.22
CA VAL A 167 -12.91 -26.84 -12.07
C VAL A 167 -12.36 -26.75 -13.48
N TRP A 168 -12.80 -27.66 -14.36
CA TRP A 168 -12.52 -27.62 -15.80
C TRP A 168 -13.47 -26.65 -16.51
#